data_AF-A0A524IY25-F1
#
_entry.id   AF-A0A524IY25-F1
#
_cell.length_a   1.000
_cell.length_b   1.000
_cell.length_c   1.000
_cell.angle_alpha   90.00
_cell.angle_beta   90.00
_cell.angle_gamma   90.00
#
_symmetry.space_group_name_H-M   'P 1'
#
loop_
_entity.id
_entity.type
_entity.pdbx_description
1 polymer ?
#
loop_
_entity_poly.entity_id
_entity_poly.type
_entity_poly.pdbx_seq_one_letter_code
_entity_poly.pdbx_strand_id
1 'polypeptide(L)'
;MSHKLPDWNNPEVIARSKEPAHCPLKPYANLRDALAGDKPATQSLNGLWAFNWAPLVEKAPEGFFAGEYDTGAWASIPVPSNWEMHGYGKPIYINWGYPFPQNGIAREYPKTATGHPLPPIPDDDTPTGSYRRDFTVPADWSDKQIFVVFDGVDSAFHLWINGQAVGYSQGVVCRQNLISRLTCMAASTA
;
A
#
# COMPACT_ATOMS: atom_id res chain seq x y z
N MET A 1 14.87 12.17 -24.60
CA MET A 1 14.21 10.96 -24.08
C MET A 1 13.16 11.43 -23.10
N SER A 2 11.88 11.10 -23.30
CA SER A 2 10.83 11.50 -22.36
C SER A 2 11.14 10.89 -20.99
N HIS A 3 11.39 11.72 -20.00
CA HIS A 3 11.66 11.27 -18.63
C HIS A 3 10.36 10.66 -18.11
N LYS A 4 10.30 9.33 -17.98
CA LYS A 4 9.10 8.65 -17.47
C LYS A 4 8.99 8.98 -15.97
N LEU A 5 7.94 9.69 -15.59
CA LEU A 5 7.65 9.99 -14.19
C LEU A 5 7.37 8.68 -13.42
N PRO A 6 7.81 8.58 -12.15
CA PRO A 6 7.42 7.46 -11.31
C PRO A 6 5.90 7.48 -11.05
N ASP A 7 5.33 6.33 -10.72
CA ASP A 7 3.87 6.16 -10.58
C ASP A 7 3.27 7.17 -9.58
N TRP A 8 3.92 7.40 -8.44
CA TRP A 8 3.47 8.33 -7.40
C TRP A 8 3.53 9.81 -7.80
N ASN A 9 4.31 10.15 -8.82
CA ASN A 9 4.42 11.51 -9.34
C ASN A 9 3.78 11.66 -10.72
N ASN A 10 2.99 10.67 -11.16
CA ASN A 10 2.27 10.70 -12.43
C ASN A 10 0.75 10.72 -12.19
N PRO A 11 0.08 11.87 -12.40
CA PRO A 11 -1.36 11.99 -12.15
C PRO A 11 -2.23 11.13 -13.08
N GLU A 12 -1.68 10.67 -14.21
CA GLU A 12 -2.39 9.75 -15.13
C GLU A 12 -2.40 8.30 -14.60
N VAL A 13 -1.59 8.00 -13.57
CA VAL A 13 -1.47 6.67 -12.97
C VAL A 13 -2.02 6.69 -11.55
N ILE A 14 -3.30 6.36 -11.39
CA ILE A 14 -3.94 6.28 -10.06
C ILE A 14 -3.94 4.86 -9.47
N ALA A 15 -3.78 3.86 -10.32
CA ALA A 15 -3.71 2.45 -9.93
C ALA A 15 -3.09 1.60 -11.05
N ARG A 16 -2.53 0.45 -10.65
CA ARG A 16 -2.12 -0.64 -11.55
C ARG A 16 -2.65 -1.95 -10.99
N SER A 17 -3.28 -2.77 -11.84
CA SER A 17 -3.75 -4.13 -11.49
C SER A 17 -4.72 -4.18 -10.29
N LYS A 18 -5.46 -3.10 -10.05
CA LYS A 18 -6.50 -2.99 -9.03
C LYS A 18 -7.85 -3.35 -9.63
N GLU A 19 -8.64 -4.14 -8.90
CA GLU A 19 -10.00 -4.46 -9.30
C GLU A 19 -10.90 -3.22 -9.29
N PRO A 20 -11.93 -3.18 -10.16
CA PRO A 20 -12.93 -2.14 -10.12
C PRO A 20 -13.59 -2.03 -8.74
N ALA A 21 -13.92 -0.80 -8.35
CA ALA A 21 -14.62 -0.56 -7.09
C ALA A 21 -15.99 -1.26 -7.09
N HIS A 22 -16.32 -1.92 -5.98
CA HIS A 22 -17.59 -2.60 -5.77
C HIS A 22 -17.99 -2.54 -4.28
N CYS A 23 -19.22 -2.94 -3.96
CA CYS A 23 -19.67 -3.01 -2.57
C CYS A 23 -18.84 -4.03 -1.76
N PRO A 24 -18.63 -3.83 -0.44
CA PRO A 24 -17.90 -4.79 0.37
C PRO A 24 -18.53 -6.20 0.29
N LEU A 25 -17.72 -7.17 -0.11
CA LEU A 25 -18.12 -8.58 -0.17
C LEU A 25 -17.47 -9.33 0.98
N LYS A 26 -18.22 -10.28 1.56
CA LYS A 26 -17.71 -11.30 2.48
C LYS A 26 -18.02 -12.67 1.87
N PRO A 27 -17.00 -13.43 1.45
CA PRO A 27 -17.22 -14.77 0.91
C PRO A 27 -17.58 -15.73 2.04
N TYR A 28 -18.62 -16.53 1.84
CA TYR A 28 -19.01 -17.63 2.73
C TYR A 28 -19.12 -18.91 1.90
N ALA A 29 -18.82 -20.06 2.53
CA ALA A 29 -18.84 -21.34 1.84
C ALA A 29 -20.26 -21.81 1.46
N ASN A 30 -21.27 -21.41 2.23
CA ASN A 30 -22.67 -21.79 2.02
C ASN A 30 -23.64 -20.74 2.59
N LEU A 31 -24.92 -20.84 2.20
CA LEU A 31 -25.97 -19.92 2.61
C LEU A 31 -26.20 -19.89 4.13
N ARG A 32 -26.08 -21.04 4.81
CA ARG A 32 -26.30 -21.14 6.26
C ARG A 32 -25.27 -20.29 7.01
N ASP A 33 -24.00 -20.43 6.66
CA ASP A 33 -22.91 -19.66 7.27
C ASP A 33 -23.05 -18.16 6.93
N ALA A 34 -23.47 -17.84 5.70
CA ALA A 34 -23.72 -16.45 5.28
C ALA A 34 -24.83 -15.77 6.10
N LEU A 35 -25.95 -16.48 6.35
CA LEU A 35 -27.06 -15.97 7.15
C LEU A 35 -26.70 -15.85 8.63
N ALA A 36 -25.85 -16.73 9.14
CA ALA A 36 -25.34 -16.67 10.51
C ALA A 36 -24.23 -15.62 10.68
N GLY A 37 -23.60 -15.17 9.59
CA GLY A 37 -22.42 -14.30 9.62
C GLY A 37 -21.18 -14.97 10.20
N ASP A 38 -21.14 -16.31 10.20
CA ASP A 38 -20.07 -17.11 10.80
C ASP A 38 -19.10 -17.62 9.73
N LYS A 39 -17.82 -17.78 10.09
CA LYS A 39 -16.74 -18.34 9.24
C LYS A 39 -16.64 -17.76 7.82
N PRO A 40 -16.50 -16.43 7.65
CA PRO A 40 -16.16 -15.89 6.34
C PRO A 40 -14.82 -16.46 5.87
N ALA A 41 -14.69 -16.74 4.57
CA ALA A 41 -13.45 -17.19 3.94
C ALA A 41 -12.47 -16.00 3.80
N THR A 42 -12.06 -15.45 4.94
CA THR A 42 -11.21 -14.27 5.07
C THR A 42 -10.15 -14.51 6.13
N GLN A 43 -8.92 -14.12 5.85
CA GLN A 43 -7.81 -14.19 6.78
C GLN A 43 -7.30 -12.77 7.00
N SER A 44 -7.29 -12.32 8.26
CA SER A 44 -6.72 -11.01 8.58
C SER A 44 -5.20 -11.09 8.52
N LEU A 45 -4.59 -10.10 7.86
CA LEU A 45 -3.14 -9.88 7.87
C LEU A 45 -2.73 -8.82 8.90
N ASN A 46 -3.64 -8.40 9.79
CA ASN A 46 -3.33 -7.48 10.87
C ASN A 46 -2.35 -8.12 11.88
N GLY A 47 -1.69 -7.26 12.67
CA GLY A 47 -0.71 -7.64 13.68
C GLY A 47 0.65 -7.02 13.40
N LEU A 48 1.72 -7.65 13.85
CA LEU A 48 3.08 -7.12 13.68
C LEU A 48 3.61 -7.40 12.27
N TRP A 49 4.20 -6.37 11.66
CA TRP A 49 4.90 -6.44 10.37
C TRP A 49 6.33 -5.96 10.56
N ALA A 50 7.27 -6.55 9.85
CA ALA A 50 8.63 -6.01 9.76
C ALA A 50 8.55 -4.67 9.02
N PHE A 51 9.20 -3.66 9.57
CA PHE A 51 9.07 -2.28 9.13
C PHE A 51 10.42 -1.57 9.07
N ASN A 52 10.66 -0.91 7.95
CA ASN A 52 11.77 0.00 7.75
C ASN A 52 11.24 1.35 7.31
N TRP A 53 11.73 2.43 7.93
CA TRP A 53 11.43 3.79 7.54
C TRP A 53 12.67 4.44 6.94
N ALA A 54 12.48 5.09 5.81
CA ALA A 54 13.50 5.89 5.14
C ALA A 54 12.97 7.32 4.92
N PRO A 55 13.83 8.35 5.08
CA PRO A 55 13.42 9.74 4.85
C PRO A 55 13.15 10.06 3.37
N LEU A 56 13.70 9.26 2.45
CA LEU A 56 13.57 9.41 1.00
C LEU A 56 13.29 8.05 0.38
N VAL A 57 12.54 8.03 -0.72
CA VAL A 57 12.24 6.81 -1.49
C VAL A 57 13.51 6.11 -1.98
N GLU A 58 14.53 6.86 -2.38
CA GLU A 58 15.83 6.32 -2.83
C GLU A 58 16.65 5.68 -1.70
N LYS A 59 16.31 6.00 -0.45
CA LYS A 59 16.96 5.44 0.74
C LYS A 59 16.19 4.24 1.30
N ALA A 60 15.04 3.93 0.72
CA ALA A 60 14.32 2.71 1.05
C ALA A 60 15.19 1.48 0.68
N PRO A 61 15.08 0.38 1.44
CA PRO A 61 15.88 -0.81 1.22
C PRO A 61 15.64 -1.39 -0.17
N GLU A 62 16.67 -1.36 -1.02
CA GLU A 62 16.59 -1.89 -2.37
C GLU A 62 16.34 -3.41 -2.35
N GLY A 63 15.44 -3.89 -3.20
CA GLY A 63 15.17 -5.33 -3.33
C GLY A 63 14.44 -5.96 -2.13
N PHE A 64 13.91 -5.19 -1.18
CA PHE A 64 13.24 -5.73 0.02
C PHE A 64 12.04 -6.66 -0.28
N PHE A 65 11.47 -6.52 -1.47
CA PHE A 65 10.36 -7.32 -1.97
C PHE A 65 10.77 -8.74 -2.37
N ALA A 66 12.07 -9.03 -2.55
CA ALA A 66 12.56 -10.36 -2.88
C ALA A 66 12.26 -11.36 -1.75
N GLY A 67 11.84 -12.59 -2.10
CA GLY A 67 11.42 -13.59 -1.12
C GLY A 67 12.49 -13.96 -0.08
N GLU A 68 13.76 -13.92 -0.46
CA GLU A 68 14.89 -14.27 0.41
C GLU A 68 15.50 -13.07 1.16
N TYR A 69 14.93 -11.86 1.02
CA TYR A 69 15.51 -10.68 1.65
C TYR A 69 15.42 -10.77 3.18
N ASP A 70 16.53 -10.54 3.88
CA ASP A 70 16.57 -10.62 5.34
C ASP A 70 16.05 -9.33 6.00
N THR A 71 15.03 -9.45 6.84
CA THR A 71 14.46 -8.36 7.63
C THR A 71 14.82 -8.43 9.10
N GLY A 72 15.76 -9.28 9.52
CA GLY A 72 16.14 -9.48 10.92
C GLY A 72 16.63 -8.21 11.63
N ALA A 73 17.16 -7.24 10.88
CA ALA A 73 17.57 -5.94 11.41
C ALA A 73 16.44 -4.89 11.46
N TRP A 74 15.25 -5.19 10.92
CA TRP A 74 14.14 -4.25 10.85
C TRP A 74 13.38 -4.20 12.17
N ALA A 75 12.72 -3.05 12.41
CA ALA A 75 11.79 -2.94 13.52
C ALA A 75 10.50 -3.70 13.23
N SER A 76 9.67 -3.91 14.26
CA SER A 76 8.28 -4.36 14.09
C SER A 76 7.31 -3.21 14.30
N ILE A 77 6.27 -3.10 13.47
CA ILE A 77 5.18 -2.12 13.64
C ILE A 77 3.82 -2.83 13.65
N PRO A 78 2.85 -2.42 14.50
CA PRO A 78 1.49 -2.94 14.42
C PRO A 78 0.78 -2.40 13.18
N VAL A 79 0.04 -3.26 12.49
CA VAL A 79 -0.83 -2.90 11.37
C VAL A 79 -2.27 -3.26 11.73
N PRO A 80 -3.23 -2.32 11.62
CA PRO A 80 -3.09 -0.96 11.08
C PRO A 80 -2.51 0.05 12.10
N SER A 81 -1.71 1.00 11.61
CA SER A 81 -1.25 2.18 12.37
C SER A 81 -0.73 3.27 11.41
N ASN A 82 -0.50 4.47 11.94
CA ASN A 82 0.30 5.52 11.28
C ASN A 82 1.69 5.53 11.90
N TRP A 83 2.75 5.47 11.09
CA TRP A 83 4.12 5.30 11.61
C TRP A 83 4.59 6.50 12.46
N GLU A 84 4.00 7.69 12.29
CA GLU A 84 4.29 8.89 13.08
C GLU A 84 3.97 8.69 14.56
N MET A 85 2.94 7.87 14.84
CA MET A 85 2.56 7.50 16.19
C MET A 85 3.48 6.46 16.81
N HIS A 86 4.39 5.89 16.01
CA HIS A 86 5.35 4.86 16.41
C HIS A 86 6.80 5.36 16.35
N GLY A 87 7.02 6.67 16.27
CA GLY A 87 8.35 7.29 16.38
C GLY A 87 9.08 7.50 15.05
N TYR A 88 8.41 7.31 13.91
CA TYR A 88 8.99 7.49 12.59
C TYR A 88 8.44 8.75 11.91
N GLY A 89 9.31 9.60 11.36
CA GLY A 89 8.88 10.86 10.78
C GLY A 89 8.29 11.83 11.82
N LYS A 90 7.42 12.75 11.36
CA LYS A 90 6.77 13.76 12.21
C LYS A 90 5.33 13.97 11.76
N PRO A 91 4.34 13.95 12.66
CA PRO A 91 2.97 14.28 12.29
C PRO A 91 2.87 15.76 11.93
N ILE A 92 2.25 16.07 10.78
CA ILE A 92 2.08 17.44 10.30
C ILE A 92 0.59 17.78 10.35
N TYR A 93 0.27 18.85 11.09
CA TYR A 93 -1.05 19.48 11.03
C TYR A 93 -0.91 20.83 10.34
N ILE A 94 -1.66 21.01 9.25
CA ILE A 94 -1.75 22.27 8.52
C ILE A 94 -3.21 22.53 8.18
N ASN A 95 -3.69 23.74 8.50
CA ASN A 95 -5.08 24.12 8.23
C ASN A 95 -5.33 24.43 6.73
N TRP A 96 -4.36 25.08 6.07
CA TRP A 96 -4.47 25.47 4.67
C TRP A 96 -3.11 25.41 3.97
N GLY A 97 -3.09 24.91 2.73
CA GLY A 97 -1.88 24.66 1.94
C GLY A 97 -1.41 23.21 2.00
N TYR A 98 -0.40 22.88 1.20
CA TYR A 98 0.24 21.57 1.24
C TYR A 98 1.35 21.54 2.30
N PRO A 99 1.61 20.37 2.92
CA PRO A 99 2.66 20.23 3.93
C PRO A 99 4.08 20.32 3.33
N PHE A 100 4.21 20.18 2.01
CA PHE A 100 5.47 20.23 1.27
C PHE A 100 5.58 21.46 0.36
N PRO A 101 6.81 21.86 -0.06
CA PRO A 101 7.01 22.97 -0.98
C PRO A 101 6.25 22.77 -2.29
N GLN A 102 5.43 23.73 -2.68
CA GLN A 102 4.85 23.76 -4.02
C GLN A 102 5.86 24.48 -4.92
N ASN A 103 6.68 23.75 -5.68
CA ASN A 103 7.71 24.27 -6.59
C ASN A 103 7.39 25.65 -7.22
N GLY A 104 7.79 26.74 -6.56
CA GLY A 104 7.58 28.11 -7.01
C GLY A 104 6.16 28.70 -6.89
N ILE A 105 5.18 27.98 -6.33
CA ILE A 105 3.89 28.56 -5.93
C ILE A 105 4.07 29.05 -4.50
N ALA A 106 4.25 30.36 -4.33
CA ALA A 106 4.29 30.98 -3.02
C ALA A 106 3.06 30.55 -2.19
N ARG A 107 3.20 30.51 -0.86
CA ARG A 107 2.10 30.40 0.13
C ARG A 107 1.12 31.59 0.08
N GLU A 108 0.87 32.16 -1.09
CA GLU A 108 -0.17 33.15 -1.32
C GLU A 108 -1.45 32.46 -1.79
N TYR A 109 -2.56 32.90 -1.18
CA TYR A 109 -3.95 32.48 -1.39
C TYR A 109 -4.31 32.11 -2.85
N PRO A 110 -5.21 31.12 -3.06
CA PRO A 110 -5.41 30.50 -4.35
C PRO A 110 -6.23 31.42 -5.27
N LYS A 111 -5.64 31.89 -6.37
CA LYS A 111 -6.41 32.41 -7.50
C LYS A 111 -6.79 31.26 -8.43
N THR A 112 -7.96 30.68 -8.14
CA THR A 112 -8.88 30.02 -9.08
C THR A 112 -8.41 28.75 -9.81
N ALA A 113 -9.36 27.84 -10.00
CA ALA A 113 -9.25 26.49 -10.54
C ALA A 113 -8.88 26.40 -12.05
N THR A 114 -8.08 27.31 -12.59
CA THR A 114 -7.66 27.29 -14.00
C THR A 114 -6.22 27.77 -14.13
N GLY A 115 -5.27 26.83 -14.29
CA GLY A 115 -3.93 27.12 -14.82
C GLY A 115 -2.73 26.93 -13.88
N HIS A 116 -2.94 26.52 -12.61
CA HIS A 116 -1.81 26.16 -11.74
C HIS A 116 -1.45 24.68 -11.94
N PRO A 117 -0.20 24.35 -12.35
CA PRO A 117 0.22 22.96 -12.43
C PRO A 117 0.18 22.34 -11.04
N LEU A 118 -0.30 21.10 -10.93
CA LEU A 118 -0.16 20.32 -9.71
C LEU A 118 1.34 20.30 -9.36
N PRO A 119 1.75 20.77 -8.17
CA PRO A 119 3.15 20.72 -7.80
C PRO A 119 3.57 19.26 -7.75
N PRO A 120 4.67 18.87 -8.41
CA PRO A 120 5.17 17.51 -8.28
C PRO A 120 5.55 17.27 -6.81
N ILE A 121 5.52 16.01 -6.39
CA ILE A 121 6.02 15.64 -5.07
C ILE A 121 7.52 15.99 -5.04
N PRO A 122 8.02 16.69 -4.00
CA PRO A 122 9.44 17.04 -3.92
C PRO A 122 10.30 15.79 -3.84
N ASP A 123 11.43 15.76 -4.54
CA ASP A 123 12.35 14.62 -4.50
C ASP A 123 13.10 14.52 -3.16
N ASP A 124 13.17 15.62 -2.40
CA ASP A 124 13.92 15.77 -1.14
C ASP A 124 13.08 15.58 0.14
N ASP A 125 11.78 15.30 0.00
CA ASP A 125 10.86 15.04 1.13
C ASP A 125 9.86 13.93 0.76
N THR A 126 10.36 12.69 0.69
CA THR A 126 9.57 11.47 0.37
C THR A 126 9.70 10.39 1.46
N PRO A 127 9.18 10.63 2.69
CA PRO A 127 9.17 9.61 3.73
C PRO A 127 8.53 8.32 3.22
N THR A 128 9.28 7.22 3.31
CA THR A 128 8.89 5.94 2.72
C THR A 128 8.94 4.85 3.78
N GLY A 129 7.84 4.13 3.93
CA GLY A 129 7.74 2.96 4.80
C GLY A 129 7.74 1.67 3.99
N SER A 130 8.73 0.82 4.21
CA SER A 130 8.77 -0.55 3.68
C SER A 130 8.20 -1.52 4.71
N TYR A 131 7.14 -2.23 4.33
CA TYR A 131 6.45 -3.21 5.17
C TYR A 131 6.65 -4.61 4.60
N ARG A 132 6.92 -5.59 5.47
CA ARG A 132 7.00 -6.99 5.08
C ARG A 132 6.37 -7.91 6.13
N ARG A 133 5.66 -8.92 5.64
CA ARG A 133 5.04 -9.97 6.46
C ARG A 133 4.92 -11.25 5.67
N ASP A 134 5.31 -12.34 6.33
CA ASP A 134 5.05 -13.69 5.83
C ASP A 134 3.67 -14.15 6.33
N PHE A 135 2.96 -14.88 5.48
CA PHE A 135 1.67 -15.46 5.82
C PHE A 135 1.47 -16.77 5.05
N THR A 136 0.65 -17.64 5.61
CA THR A 136 0.28 -18.91 4.97
C THR A 136 -1.17 -18.83 4.51
N VAL A 137 -1.38 -19.13 3.24
CA VAL A 137 -2.73 -19.26 2.66
C VAL A 137 -3.34 -20.60 3.13
N PRO A 138 -4.58 -20.60 3.62
CA PRO A 138 -5.28 -21.84 3.98
C PRO A 138 -5.35 -22.84 2.82
N ALA A 139 -5.07 -24.11 3.09
CA ALA A 139 -4.97 -25.16 2.05
C ALA A 139 -6.28 -25.36 1.27
N ASP A 140 -7.41 -25.11 1.92
CA ASP A 140 -8.76 -25.16 1.35
C ASP A 140 -9.07 -24.03 0.36
N TRP A 141 -8.15 -23.08 0.16
CA TRP A 141 -8.27 -22.00 -0.83
C TRP A 141 -7.54 -22.29 -2.15
N SER A 142 -6.86 -23.44 -2.26
CA SER A 142 -6.00 -23.79 -3.41
C SER A 142 -6.69 -23.77 -4.78
N ASP A 143 -8.01 -23.96 -4.82
CA ASP A 143 -8.85 -23.95 -6.02
C ASP A 143 -9.64 -22.63 -6.20
N LYS A 144 -9.39 -21.62 -5.37
CA LYS A 144 -10.19 -20.39 -5.30
C LYS A 144 -9.44 -19.18 -5.84
N GLN A 145 -10.20 -18.15 -6.19
CA GLN A 145 -9.64 -16.84 -6.47
C GLN A 145 -9.36 -16.12 -5.15
N ILE A 146 -8.10 -15.73 -4.94
CA ILE A 146 -7.64 -15.05 -3.73
C ILE A 146 -7.42 -13.59 -4.03
N PHE A 147 -7.93 -12.72 -3.16
CA PHE A 147 -7.78 -11.28 -3.23
C PHE A 147 -7.06 -10.79 -1.97
N VAL A 148 -6.09 -9.87 -2.15
CA VAL A 148 -5.52 -9.12 -1.05
C VAL A 148 -6.26 -7.78 -0.96
N VAL A 149 -6.71 -7.46 0.25
CA VAL A 149 -7.53 -6.28 0.51
C VAL A 149 -6.83 -5.36 1.48
N PHE A 150 -6.60 -4.12 1.06
CA PHE A 150 -6.19 -3.03 1.94
C PHE A 150 -7.38 -2.09 2.09
N ASP A 151 -7.94 -1.99 3.30
CA ASP A 151 -9.08 -1.10 3.55
C ASP A 151 -8.67 0.39 3.50
N GLY A 152 -7.40 0.70 3.75
CA GLY A 152 -6.80 2.02 3.57
C GLY A 152 -5.28 2.00 3.72
N VAL A 153 -4.60 2.73 2.84
CA VAL A 153 -3.15 3.01 2.90
C VAL A 153 -2.96 4.46 2.49
N ASP A 154 -2.15 5.20 3.24
CA ASP A 154 -1.87 6.62 2.99
C ASP A 154 -0.38 6.80 2.66
N SER A 155 0.01 7.45 1.56
CA SER A 155 -0.82 8.10 0.51
C SER A 155 -0.96 7.27 -0.77
N ALA A 156 0.05 6.44 -1.03
CA ALA A 156 0.13 5.51 -2.14
C ALA A 156 1.05 4.34 -1.76
N PHE A 157 0.91 3.20 -2.46
CA PHE A 157 1.81 2.08 -2.27
C PHE A 157 1.92 1.20 -3.51
N HIS A 158 3.06 0.52 -3.60
CA HIS A 158 3.27 -0.63 -4.48
C HIS A 158 3.16 -1.91 -3.67
N LEU A 159 2.59 -2.96 -4.28
CA LEU A 159 2.47 -4.28 -3.69
C LEU A 159 3.32 -5.29 -4.44
N TRP A 160 4.05 -6.10 -3.68
CA TRP A 160 4.72 -7.30 -4.16
C TRP A 160 4.27 -8.51 -3.36
N ILE A 161 4.18 -9.66 -4.02
CA ILE A 161 3.92 -10.96 -3.39
C ILE A 161 4.94 -11.94 -3.96
N ASN A 162 5.68 -12.62 -3.08
CA ASN A 162 6.73 -13.58 -3.46
C ASN A 162 7.72 -13.01 -4.49
N GLY A 163 8.18 -11.77 -4.31
CA GLY A 163 9.11 -11.10 -5.23
C GLY A 163 8.49 -10.50 -6.49
N GLN A 164 7.22 -10.78 -6.80
CA GLN A 164 6.57 -10.32 -8.02
C GLN A 164 5.73 -9.07 -7.77
N ALA A 165 5.89 -8.06 -8.64
CA ALA A 165 5.07 -6.86 -8.60
C ALA A 165 3.62 -7.19 -8.94
N VAL A 166 2.71 -6.90 -8.01
CA VAL A 166 1.27 -7.16 -8.15
C VAL A 166 0.57 -5.92 -8.66
N GLY A 167 0.83 -4.76 -8.06
CA GLY A 167 0.14 -3.54 -8.44
C GLY A 167 0.59 -2.30 -7.69
N TYR A 168 -0.12 -1.21 -7.95
CA TYR A 168 0.09 0.11 -7.38
C TYR A 168 -1.27 0.76 -7.15
N SER A 169 -1.38 1.63 -6.15
CA SER A 169 -2.57 2.43 -5.96
C SER A 169 -2.29 3.66 -5.12
N GLN A 170 -3.00 4.75 -5.43
CA GLN A 170 -3.02 5.98 -4.65
C GLN A 170 -4.44 6.37 -4.25
N GLY A 171 -4.55 7.06 -3.11
CA GLY A 171 -5.83 7.48 -2.52
C GLY A 171 -6.15 6.75 -1.23
N VAL A 172 -6.53 7.54 -0.22
CA VAL A 172 -6.47 7.13 1.20
C VAL A 172 -7.77 6.55 1.76
N VAL A 173 -8.92 6.76 1.08
CA VAL A 173 -10.26 6.52 1.67
C VAL A 173 -11.03 5.36 1.01
N CYS A 174 -10.44 4.66 0.03
CA CYS A 174 -11.15 3.60 -0.69
C CYS A 174 -10.47 2.25 -0.54
N ARG A 175 -11.27 1.23 -0.19
CA ARG A 175 -10.86 -0.18 -0.16
C ARG A 175 -10.20 -0.56 -1.49
N GLN A 176 -9.07 -1.24 -1.39
CA GLN A 176 -8.24 -1.60 -2.54
C GLN A 176 -8.13 -3.11 -2.64
N ASN A 177 -8.64 -3.66 -3.74
CA ASN A 177 -8.58 -5.08 -4.04
C ASN A 177 -7.55 -5.29 -5.15
N LEU A 178 -6.45 -5.97 -4.83
CA LEU A 178 -5.42 -6.33 -5.80
C LEU A 178 -5.54 -7.83 -6.10
N ILE A 179 -5.65 -8.19 -7.39
CA ILE A 179 -5.59 -9.59 -7.79
C ILE A 179 -4.14 -10.03 -7.72
N SER A 180 -3.87 -10.93 -6.79
CA SER A 180 -2.77 -11.85 -6.94
C SER A 180 -3.29 -13.08 -7.68
N ARG A 181 -2.82 -13.34 -8.90
CA ARG A 181 -2.82 -14.71 -9.42
C ARG A 181 -1.78 -15.46 -8.58
N LEU A 182 -2.13 -15.81 -7.35
CA LEU A 182 -1.41 -16.78 -6.54
C LEU A 182 -1.62 -18.13 -7.23
N THR A 183 -0.93 -18.33 -8.35
CA THR A 183 -0.73 -19.66 -8.90
C THR A 183 0.03 -20.40 -7.81
N CYS A 184 -0.65 -21.35 -7.19
CA CYS A 184 -0.10 -22.30 -6.24
C CYS A 184 1.35 -22.63 -6.61
N MET A 185 2.31 -22.17 -5.81
CA MET A 185 3.59 -22.83 -5.69
C MET A 185 3.72 -23.23 -4.24
N ALA A 186 3.68 -24.54 -4.06
CA ALA A 186 3.75 -25.24 -2.80
C ALA A 186 4.97 -24.80 -1.97
N ALA A 187 4.84 -25.05 -0.67
CA ALA A 187 5.87 -24.93 0.34
C ALA A 187 7.27 -25.38 -0.13
N SER A 188 8.29 -24.69 0.37
CA SER A 188 9.56 -25.35 0.68
C SER A 188 9.90 -25.06 2.12
N THR A 189 9.67 -26.07 2.95
CA THR A 189 10.40 -26.33 4.18
C THR A 189 11.90 -26.36 3.91
N ALA A 190 12.66 -25.58 4.67
CA ALA A 190 13.94 -25.96 5.29
C ALA A 190 14.13 -25.07 6.51
#